data_AF-A0A938SDF0-F1
#
_entry.id   AF-A0A938SDF0-F1
#
_cell.length_a   1.000
_cell.length_b   1.000
_cell.length_c   1.000
_cell.angle_alpha   90.00
_cell.angle_beta   90.00
_cell.angle_gamma   90.00
#
_symmetry.space_group_name_H-M   'P 1'
#
loop_
_entity.id
_entity.type
_entity.pdbx_description
1 polymer ?
#
loop_
_entity_poly.entity_id
_entity_poly.type
_entity_poly.pdbx_seq_one_letter_code
_entity_poly.pdbx_strand_id
1 'polypeptide(L)'
;AAYAGIPVTHRGLSASFALVTGHEDPTKPESDIDWPSLAGIGTLAFYMGVKNLPHIVEKLVAHGRPESTPVAVIQWGTTSRQRTVVGVLGDIVKLAKDLDPPALTLVGEVVGLREQLNWFETRPLFGKTILVTRAREQASEFARQLEDLGAHVIEMPTIRITAPDDYAPLDQALRDLPTFNWAVFTSANGVDYFLRRLLSRGGDVRDLKGLKLAAIGPATADRLKAYYLNTDCQPATHTAEGLLEALTKTGRLKGQRFLIPRAAEARDVLPNGLREAGAEVVEVHAYKTVMADPPDADVLARLRQGQVDFVTFASSSTVRNFVTLVGANLPKHVRYASIGPITTQTAKDLGIEISVEAKEITIPGLVRAIVEAVH
;
A
#
# COMPACT_ATOMS: atom_id res chain seq x y z
N ALA A 1 -5.07 -15.70 -16.57
CA ALA A 1 -5.58 -15.45 -17.93
C ALA A 1 -5.81 -13.96 -18.18
N ALA A 2 -6.84 -13.35 -17.57
CA ALA A 2 -7.21 -11.95 -17.85
C ALA A 2 -6.10 -10.91 -17.56
N TYR A 3 -5.33 -11.07 -16.48
CA TYR A 3 -4.17 -10.22 -16.18
C TYR A 3 -3.01 -10.39 -17.17
N ALA A 4 -3.01 -11.44 -17.98
CA ALA A 4 -2.07 -11.58 -19.10
C ALA A 4 -2.67 -11.07 -20.42
N GLY A 5 -3.84 -10.42 -20.39
CA GLY A 5 -4.55 -9.96 -21.58
C GLY A 5 -5.23 -11.07 -22.37
N ILE A 6 -5.49 -12.24 -21.77
CA ILE A 6 -6.04 -13.40 -22.50
C ILE A 6 -7.42 -13.74 -21.92
N PRO A 7 -8.51 -13.54 -22.68
CA PRO A 7 -9.82 -14.02 -22.28
C PRO A 7 -9.91 -15.54 -22.44
N VAL A 8 -10.77 -16.19 -21.67
CA VAL A 8 -10.98 -17.65 -21.75
C VAL A 8 -11.99 -18.07 -22.83
N THR A 9 -12.78 -17.12 -23.30
CA THR A 9 -13.76 -17.27 -24.39
C THR A 9 -13.85 -15.95 -25.16
N HIS A 10 -14.19 -15.99 -26.44
CA HIS A 10 -14.41 -14.79 -27.26
C HIS A 10 -15.36 -15.09 -28.42
N ARG A 11 -16.34 -14.22 -28.67
CA ARG A 11 -17.43 -14.44 -29.63
C ARG A 11 -16.97 -14.87 -31.03
N GLY A 12 -15.81 -14.37 -31.48
CA GLY A 12 -15.25 -14.71 -32.80
C GLY A 12 -14.13 -15.74 -32.81
N LEU A 13 -13.63 -16.20 -31.65
CA LEU A 13 -12.43 -17.08 -31.58
C LEU A 13 -12.68 -18.38 -30.82
N SER A 14 -13.49 -18.36 -29.77
CA SER A 14 -13.73 -19.54 -28.94
C SER A 14 -15.04 -19.41 -28.15
N ALA A 15 -15.97 -20.34 -28.39
CA ALA A 15 -17.23 -20.44 -27.66
C ALA A 15 -17.20 -21.46 -26.51
N SER A 16 -16.10 -22.20 -26.35
CA SER A 16 -15.96 -23.26 -25.34
C SER A 16 -14.62 -23.15 -24.60
N PHE A 17 -14.66 -23.45 -23.31
CA PHE A 17 -13.51 -23.38 -22.42
C PHE A 17 -13.47 -24.62 -21.53
N ALA A 18 -12.30 -25.24 -21.39
CA ALA A 18 -12.07 -26.29 -20.40
C ALA A 18 -10.88 -25.98 -19.51
N LEU A 19 -11.01 -26.38 -18.25
CA LEU A 19 -10.00 -26.25 -17.22
C LEU A 19 -9.57 -27.64 -16.78
N VAL A 20 -8.27 -27.90 -16.85
CA VAL A 20 -7.69 -29.23 -16.65
C VAL A 20 -6.46 -29.11 -15.76
N THR A 21 -6.23 -30.10 -14.90
CA THR A 21 -4.97 -30.22 -14.16
C THR A 21 -3.95 -30.94 -15.03
N GLY A 22 -2.86 -30.28 -15.40
CA GLY A 22 -1.79 -30.85 -16.22
C GLY A 22 -0.82 -31.76 -15.45
N HIS A 23 -1.04 -31.94 -14.16
CA HIS A 23 -0.29 -32.88 -13.32
C HIS A 23 -1.23 -33.98 -12.83
N GLU A 24 -0.90 -35.21 -13.18
CA GLU A 24 -1.54 -36.42 -12.69
C GLU A 24 -0.53 -37.20 -11.83
N ASP A 25 -1.03 -38.08 -10.97
CA ASP A 25 -0.18 -38.93 -10.13
C ASP A 25 0.74 -39.81 -11.02
N PRO A 26 2.08 -39.67 -10.93
CA PRO A 26 3.03 -40.43 -11.75
C PRO A 26 2.96 -41.94 -11.56
N THR A 27 2.32 -42.42 -10.48
CA THR A 27 2.16 -43.84 -10.17
C THR A 27 0.97 -44.49 -10.89
N LYS A 28 0.14 -43.70 -11.59
CA LYS A 28 -0.99 -44.24 -12.35
C LYS A 28 -0.54 -44.77 -13.73
N PRO A 29 -1.06 -45.95 -14.15
CA PRO A 29 -0.71 -46.54 -15.43
C PRO A 29 -1.36 -45.85 -16.64
N GLU A 30 -2.48 -45.14 -16.44
CA GLU A 30 -3.21 -44.41 -17.48
C GLU A 30 -3.61 -43.01 -16.99
N SER A 31 -3.71 -42.07 -17.94
CA SER A 31 -4.17 -40.69 -17.73
C SER A 31 -5.70 -40.69 -17.56
N ASP A 32 -6.22 -40.00 -16.55
CA ASP A 32 -7.66 -39.73 -16.38
C ASP A 32 -8.15 -38.65 -17.36
N ILE A 33 -7.24 -38.04 -18.14
CA ILE A 33 -7.54 -36.97 -19.08
C ILE A 33 -8.02 -37.55 -20.42
N ASP A 34 -9.26 -37.21 -20.80
CA ASP A 34 -9.82 -37.48 -22.13
C ASP A 34 -9.23 -36.51 -23.20
N TRP A 35 -8.00 -36.82 -23.62
CA TRP A 35 -7.27 -36.06 -24.64
C TRP A 35 -8.01 -35.89 -25.98
N PRO A 36 -8.68 -36.93 -26.54
CA PRO A 36 -9.51 -36.77 -27.73
C PRO A 36 -10.56 -35.66 -27.59
N SER A 37 -11.31 -35.65 -26.48
CA SER A 37 -12.35 -34.64 -26.26
C SER A 37 -11.75 -33.25 -26.04
N LEU A 38 -10.62 -33.14 -25.31
CA LEU A 38 -9.98 -31.86 -25.03
C LEU A 38 -9.41 -31.19 -26.27
N ALA A 39 -8.81 -31.94 -27.20
CA ALA A 39 -8.18 -31.38 -28.40
C ALA A 39 -9.17 -30.55 -29.26
N GLY A 40 -10.46 -30.88 -29.22
CA GLY A 40 -11.53 -30.17 -29.93
C GLY A 40 -12.09 -28.92 -29.23
N ILE A 41 -11.76 -28.67 -27.96
CA ILE A 41 -12.29 -27.52 -27.21
C ILE A 41 -11.58 -26.24 -27.64
N GLY A 42 -12.34 -25.15 -27.83
CA GLY A 42 -11.79 -23.91 -28.39
C GLY A 42 -10.62 -23.35 -27.57
N THR A 43 -10.80 -23.24 -26.26
CA THR A 43 -9.76 -22.79 -25.32
C THR A 43 -9.53 -23.79 -24.20
N LEU A 44 -8.27 -24.10 -23.92
CA LEU A 44 -7.85 -24.98 -22.84
C LEU A 44 -7.00 -24.22 -21.82
N ALA A 45 -7.23 -24.46 -20.53
CA ALA A 45 -6.40 -24.00 -19.44
C ALA A 45 -5.84 -25.19 -18.65
N PHE A 46 -4.52 -25.35 -18.66
CA PHE A 46 -3.83 -26.36 -17.86
C PHE A 46 -3.23 -25.71 -16.60
N TYR A 47 -3.77 -26.08 -15.46
CA TYR A 47 -3.23 -25.75 -14.13
C TYR A 47 -2.19 -26.76 -13.73
N MET A 48 -1.13 -26.32 -13.04
CA MET A 48 -0.06 -27.22 -12.55
C MET A 48 0.67 -28.00 -13.67
N GLY A 49 0.53 -27.59 -14.93
CA GLY A 49 1.01 -28.35 -16.09
C GLY A 49 2.42 -27.99 -16.56
N VAL A 50 3.08 -26.97 -16.02
CA VAL A 50 4.31 -26.42 -16.64
C VAL A 50 5.46 -27.42 -16.75
N LYS A 51 5.64 -28.30 -15.75
CA LYS A 51 6.61 -29.40 -15.82
C LYS A 51 6.21 -30.50 -16.80
N ASN A 52 4.91 -30.65 -17.04
CA ASN A 52 4.32 -31.61 -17.97
C ASN A 52 4.00 -30.99 -19.35
N LEU A 53 4.46 -29.76 -19.61
CA LEU A 53 4.17 -29.05 -20.85
C LEU A 53 4.56 -29.85 -22.12
N PRO A 54 5.71 -30.55 -22.18
CA PRO A 54 6.04 -31.40 -23.32
C PRO A 54 4.98 -32.47 -23.60
N HIS A 55 4.51 -33.13 -22.54
CA HIS A 55 3.50 -34.19 -22.64
C HIS A 55 2.13 -33.64 -23.07
N ILE A 56 1.72 -32.50 -22.50
CA ILE A 56 0.47 -31.82 -22.88
C ILE A 56 0.49 -31.47 -24.37
N VAL A 57 1.61 -30.91 -24.86
CA VAL A 57 1.78 -30.55 -26.28
C VAL A 57 1.70 -31.79 -27.16
N GLU A 58 2.47 -32.83 -26.84
CA GLU A 58 2.47 -34.10 -27.57
C GLU A 58 1.06 -34.68 -27.70
N LYS A 59 0.32 -34.76 -26.58
CA LYS A 59 -1.04 -35.31 -26.57
C LYS A 59 -2.01 -34.47 -27.38
N LEU A 60 -1.96 -33.14 -27.28
CA LEU A 60 -2.85 -32.28 -28.06
C LEU A 60 -2.60 -32.41 -29.57
N VAL A 61 -1.34 -32.43 -29.99
CA VAL A 61 -0.96 -32.58 -31.42
C VAL A 61 -1.35 -33.96 -31.93
N ALA A 62 -1.09 -35.02 -31.17
CA ALA A 62 -1.47 -36.39 -31.54
C ALA A 62 -2.99 -36.57 -31.71
N HIS A 63 -3.81 -35.79 -31.02
CA HIS A 63 -5.28 -35.79 -31.12
C HIS A 63 -5.82 -34.70 -32.07
N GLY A 64 -4.98 -34.18 -32.98
CA GLY A 64 -5.41 -33.36 -34.10
C GLY A 64 -5.40 -31.85 -33.86
N ARG A 65 -4.81 -31.37 -32.75
CA ARG A 65 -4.62 -29.93 -32.55
C ARG A 65 -3.45 -29.44 -33.42
N PRO A 66 -3.63 -28.41 -34.27
CA PRO A 66 -2.55 -27.92 -35.13
C PRO A 66 -1.36 -27.39 -34.32
N GLU A 67 -0.13 -27.71 -34.73
CA GLU A 67 1.09 -27.21 -34.10
C GLU A 67 1.19 -25.67 -34.09
N SER A 68 0.51 -25.01 -35.04
CA SER A 68 0.40 -23.55 -35.11
C SER A 68 -0.57 -22.94 -34.10
N THR A 69 -1.28 -23.75 -33.29
CA THR A 69 -2.24 -23.24 -32.31
C THR A 69 -1.52 -22.36 -31.30
N PRO A 70 -1.98 -21.12 -31.06
CA PRO A 70 -1.38 -20.22 -30.08
C PRO A 70 -1.41 -20.77 -28.65
N VAL A 71 -0.33 -20.53 -27.91
CA VAL A 71 -0.16 -20.95 -26.51
C VAL A 71 0.46 -19.82 -25.69
N ALA A 72 -0.03 -19.61 -24.48
CA ALA A 72 0.61 -18.76 -23.49
C ALA A 72 0.89 -19.53 -22.19
N VAL A 73 2.11 -19.43 -21.67
CA VAL A 73 2.47 -19.92 -20.34
C VAL A 73 2.67 -18.72 -19.42
N ILE A 74 1.83 -18.61 -18.39
CA ILE A 74 1.74 -17.47 -17.48
C ILE A 74 2.24 -17.91 -16.11
N GLN A 75 3.44 -17.47 -15.73
CA GLN A 75 4.03 -17.71 -14.41
C GLN A 75 3.66 -16.58 -13.45
N TRP A 76 3.43 -16.91 -12.17
CA TRP A 76 3.12 -15.93 -11.11
C TRP A 76 1.99 -14.96 -11.49
N GLY A 77 0.95 -15.51 -12.15
CA GLY A 77 -0.19 -14.74 -12.62
C GLY A 77 -0.76 -13.83 -11.53
N THR A 78 -1.22 -12.64 -11.93
CA THR A 78 -1.78 -11.59 -11.07
C THR A 78 -0.81 -10.94 -10.08
N THR A 79 0.49 -11.26 -10.14
CA THR A 79 1.51 -10.62 -9.29
C THR A 79 2.41 -9.69 -10.12
N SER A 80 3.13 -8.77 -9.49
CA SER A 80 4.10 -7.92 -10.19
C SER A 80 5.26 -8.72 -10.82
N ARG A 81 5.48 -9.96 -10.38
CA ARG A 81 6.48 -10.89 -10.90
C ARG A 81 5.94 -11.74 -12.07
N GLN A 82 4.74 -11.44 -12.55
CA GLN A 82 4.12 -12.19 -13.64
C GLN A 82 5.05 -12.20 -14.87
N ARG A 83 5.29 -13.41 -15.40
CA ARG A 83 6.03 -13.61 -16.64
C ARG A 83 5.14 -14.39 -17.59
N THR A 84 4.89 -13.83 -18.76
CA THR A 84 4.08 -14.49 -19.79
C THR A 84 4.94 -14.77 -21.01
N VAL A 85 5.07 -16.05 -21.36
CA VAL A 85 5.69 -16.50 -22.61
C VAL A 85 4.57 -16.89 -23.57
N VAL A 86 4.66 -16.40 -24.81
CA VAL A 86 3.71 -16.72 -25.89
C VAL A 86 4.46 -17.42 -27.01
N GLY A 87 3.82 -18.41 -27.62
CA GLY A 87 4.30 -19.15 -28.77
C GLY A 87 3.16 -19.94 -29.40
N VAL A 88 3.50 -21.03 -30.07
CA VAL A 88 2.55 -22.01 -30.60
C VAL A 88 2.85 -23.39 -30.02
N LEU A 89 1.95 -24.36 -30.19
CA LEU A 89 2.19 -25.73 -29.69
C LEU A 89 3.55 -26.29 -30.15
N GLY A 90 3.96 -26.02 -31.39
CA GLY A 90 5.21 -26.51 -31.95
C GLY A 90 6.51 -25.98 -31.30
N ASP A 91 6.47 -24.83 -30.60
CA ASP A 91 7.68 -24.20 -30.04
C ASP A 91 7.59 -23.82 -28.55
N ILE A 92 6.39 -23.84 -27.95
CA ILE A 92 6.16 -23.31 -26.60
C ILE A 92 7.01 -24.01 -25.53
N VAL A 93 7.28 -25.31 -25.68
CA VAL A 93 8.13 -26.07 -24.75
C VAL A 93 9.53 -25.45 -24.67
N LYS A 94 10.09 -25.06 -25.82
CA LYS A 94 11.41 -24.44 -25.89
C LYS A 94 11.39 -23.02 -25.32
N LEU A 95 10.34 -22.26 -25.63
CA LEU A 95 10.19 -20.87 -25.18
C LEU A 95 9.96 -20.76 -23.66
N ALA A 96 9.21 -21.71 -23.09
CA ALA A 96 8.84 -21.72 -21.67
C ALA A 96 9.82 -22.49 -20.77
N LYS A 97 11.01 -22.88 -21.28
CA LYS A 97 11.98 -23.72 -20.56
C LYS A 97 12.45 -23.14 -19.20
N ASP A 98 12.44 -21.82 -19.06
CA ASP A 98 12.92 -21.08 -17.88
C ASP A 98 11.76 -20.63 -16.97
N LEU A 99 10.56 -21.22 -17.16
CA LEU A 99 9.40 -21.01 -16.31
C LEU A 99 9.21 -22.19 -15.36
N ASP A 100 9.03 -21.86 -14.08
CA ASP A 100 8.77 -22.81 -13.01
C ASP A 100 7.35 -22.65 -12.45
N PRO A 101 6.82 -23.65 -11.72
CA PRO A 101 5.59 -23.47 -10.97
C PRO A 101 5.69 -22.28 -9.98
N PRO A 102 4.56 -21.60 -9.69
CA PRO A 102 3.22 -21.79 -10.26
C PRO A 102 3.06 -21.12 -11.62
N ALA A 103 2.55 -21.87 -12.59
CA ALA A 103 2.24 -21.37 -13.93
C ALA A 103 0.96 -21.99 -14.52
N LEU A 104 0.28 -21.21 -15.35
CA LEU A 104 -0.93 -21.56 -16.09
C LEU A 104 -0.61 -21.60 -17.58
N THR A 105 -0.91 -22.71 -18.25
CA THR A 105 -0.81 -22.79 -19.71
C THR A 105 -2.19 -22.60 -20.34
N LEU A 106 -2.32 -21.65 -21.27
CA LEU A 106 -3.52 -21.42 -22.06
C LEU A 106 -3.25 -21.79 -23.52
N VAL A 107 -4.12 -22.60 -24.12
CA VAL A 107 -4.02 -23.03 -25.53
C VAL A 107 -5.28 -22.59 -26.26
N GLY A 108 -5.12 -21.93 -27.42
CA GLY A 108 -6.20 -21.54 -28.32
C GLY A 108 -6.08 -20.13 -28.86
N GLU A 109 -6.88 -19.82 -29.89
CA GLU A 109 -6.82 -18.56 -30.66
C GLU A 109 -6.97 -17.29 -29.80
N VAL A 110 -7.64 -17.40 -28.65
CA VAL A 110 -7.80 -16.28 -27.69
C VAL A 110 -6.47 -15.72 -27.17
N VAL A 111 -5.38 -16.49 -27.22
CA VAL A 111 -4.04 -16.04 -26.83
C VAL A 111 -3.57 -14.87 -27.72
N GLY A 112 -3.96 -14.83 -28.99
CA GLY A 112 -3.61 -13.75 -29.91
C GLY A 112 -4.15 -12.38 -29.50
N LEU A 113 -5.18 -12.32 -28.64
CA LEU A 113 -5.73 -11.05 -28.14
C LEU A 113 -4.82 -10.38 -27.09
N ARG A 114 -3.81 -11.08 -26.58
CA ARG A 114 -2.88 -10.58 -25.57
C ARG A 114 -2.26 -9.25 -25.94
N GLU A 115 -1.80 -9.09 -27.18
CA GLU A 115 -1.13 -7.85 -27.60
C GLU A 115 -2.02 -6.61 -27.42
N GLN A 116 -3.34 -6.78 -27.59
CA GLN A 116 -4.31 -5.68 -27.49
C GLN A 116 -4.84 -5.49 -26.07
N LEU A 117 -4.89 -6.56 -25.27
CA LEU A 117 -5.54 -6.58 -23.96
C LEU A 117 -4.56 -6.63 -22.78
N ASN A 118 -3.25 -6.62 -23.02
CA ASN A 118 -2.22 -6.65 -21.97
C ASN A 118 -2.13 -5.32 -21.22
N TRP A 119 -3.06 -5.07 -20.29
CA TRP A 119 -3.08 -3.85 -19.48
C TRP A 119 -2.23 -3.92 -18.20
N PHE A 120 -1.94 -5.12 -17.70
CA PHE A 120 -1.32 -5.31 -16.38
C PHE A 120 0.21 -5.23 -16.43
N GLU A 121 0.82 -5.94 -17.38
CA GLU A 121 2.29 -5.96 -17.51
C GLU A 121 2.84 -4.66 -18.12
N THR A 122 1.96 -3.79 -18.63
CA THR A 122 2.30 -2.47 -19.15
C THR A 122 2.13 -1.36 -18.10
N ARG A 123 1.79 -1.71 -16.85
CA ARG A 123 1.64 -0.70 -15.79
C ARG A 123 2.99 -0.05 -15.46
N PRO A 124 3.03 1.24 -15.07
CA PRO A 124 4.28 1.99 -14.94
C PRO A 124 5.30 1.43 -13.95
N LEU A 125 4.83 0.75 -12.90
CA LEU A 125 5.68 0.14 -11.86
C LEU A 125 5.70 -1.39 -11.93
N PHE A 126 5.24 -1.99 -13.03
CA PHE A 126 5.24 -3.44 -13.19
C PHE A 126 6.65 -4.02 -13.02
N GLY A 127 6.77 -5.10 -12.25
CA GLY A 127 8.05 -5.73 -11.92
C GLY A 127 8.88 -5.01 -10.86
N LYS A 128 8.48 -3.83 -10.39
CA LYS A 128 9.23 -3.09 -9.37
C LYS A 128 8.87 -3.52 -7.96
N THR A 129 9.87 -3.70 -7.10
CA THR A 129 9.69 -3.93 -5.67
C THR A 129 9.99 -2.66 -4.88
N ILE A 130 9.03 -2.18 -4.10
CA ILE A 130 9.12 -0.91 -3.37
C ILE A 130 8.92 -1.16 -1.88
N LEU A 131 9.87 -0.71 -1.07
CA LEU A 131 9.81 -0.79 0.38
C LEU A 131 9.23 0.53 0.96
N VAL A 132 8.17 0.39 1.73
CA VAL A 132 7.42 1.51 2.33
C VAL A 132 7.71 1.59 3.83
N THR A 133 8.31 2.71 4.28
CA THR A 133 8.82 2.86 5.66
C THR A 133 7.82 3.50 6.65
N ARG A 134 6.61 3.82 6.20
CA ARG A 134 5.60 4.55 6.97
C ARG A 134 4.88 3.65 7.98
N ALA A 135 4.29 4.25 9.03
CA ALA A 135 3.43 3.54 9.99
C ALA A 135 2.34 2.72 9.29
N ARG A 136 2.08 1.50 9.79
CA ARG A 136 1.15 0.51 9.21
C ARG A 136 -0.24 1.07 8.90
N GLU A 137 -0.81 1.90 9.79
CA GLU A 137 -2.13 2.52 9.61
C GLU A 137 -2.20 3.53 8.45
N GLN A 138 -1.04 4.02 7.97
CA GLN A 138 -0.92 4.97 6.87
C GLN A 138 -0.19 4.37 5.65
N ALA A 139 0.35 3.16 5.78
CA ALA A 139 1.05 2.44 4.71
C ALA A 139 0.06 1.87 3.69
N SER A 140 -1.15 1.49 4.12
CA SER A 140 -2.13 0.81 3.27
C SER A 140 -2.58 1.62 2.05
N GLU A 141 -2.83 2.93 2.19
CA GLU A 141 -3.21 3.77 1.05
C GLU A 141 -2.04 3.98 0.08
N PHE A 142 -0.84 4.23 0.62
CA PHE A 142 0.35 4.44 -0.19
C PHE A 142 0.78 3.15 -0.91
N ALA A 143 0.76 2.01 -0.22
CA ALA A 143 1.00 0.70 -0.78
C ALA A 143 0.01 0.41 -1.92
N ARG A 144 -1.29 0.62 -1.68
CA ARG A 144 -2.32 0.43 -2.70
C ARG A 144 -2.09 1.29 -3.94
N GLN A 145 -1.73 2.57 -3.79
CA GLN A 145 -1.42 3.43 -4.94
C GLN A 145 -0.26 2.90 -5.79
N LEU A 146 0.75 2.29 -5.17
CA LEU A 146 1.88 1.68 -5.87
C LEU A 146 1.50 0.33 -6.53
N GLU A 147 0.71 -0.50 -5.84
CA GLU A 147 0.21 -1.79 -6.35
C GLU A 147 -0.76 -1.61 -7.52
N ASP A 148 -1.62 -0.58 -7.47
CA ASP A 148 -2.49 -0.16 -8.57
C ASP A 148 -1.69 0.23 -9.83
N LEU A 149 -0.42 0.62 -9.64
CA LEU A 149 0.53 0.89 -10.72
C LEU A 149 1.44 -0.31 -11.04
N GLY A 150 1.19 -1.48 -10.47
CA GLY A 150 1.86 -2.74 -10.80
C GLY A 150 3.08 -3.08 -9.94
N ALA A 151 3.40 -2.27 -8.93
CA ALA A 151 4.50 -2.57 -8.01
C ALA A 151 4.18 -3.74 -7.08
N HIS A 152 5.21 -4.40 -6.56
CA HIS A 152 5.11 -5.21 -5.35
C HIS A 152 5.62 -4.41 -4.15
N VAL A 153 4.76 -4.22 -3.16
CA VAL A 153 5.09 -3.42 -1.99
C VAL A 153 5.52 -4.32 -0.84
N ILE A 154 6.62 -3.93 -0.19
CA ILE A 154 7.04 -4.48 1.10
C ILE A 154 6.80 -3.39 2.14
N GLU A 155 5.86 -3.63 3.05
CA GLU A 155 5.68 -2.75 4.19
C GLU A 155 6.77 -3.03 5.24
N MET A 156 7.55 -2.01 5.58
CA MET A 156 8.54 -2.06 6.66
C MET A 156 8.41 -0.80 7.52
N PRO A 157 7.35 -0.69 8.34
CA PRO A 157 7.15 0.47 9.19
C PRO A 157 8.38 0.72 10.06
N THR A 158 8.83 1.97 10.10
CA THR A 158 9.97 2.39 10.94
C THR A 158 9.50 3.09 12.21
N ILE A 159 8.20 3.38 12.30
CA ILE A 159 7.53 3.95 13.45
C ILE A 159 6.27 3.14 13.78
N ARG A 160 5.91 3.13 15.06
CA ARG A 160 4.64 2.60 15.56
C ARG A 160 3.98 3.64 16.45
N ILE A 161 2.66 3.75 16.32
CA ILE A 161 1.84 4.58 17.18
C ILE A 161 1.41 3.72 18.36
N THR A 162 1.62 4.22 19.58
CA THR A 162 1.27 3.51 20.82
C THR A 162 0.56 4.42 21.79
N ALA A 163 -0.03 3.82 22.83
CA ALA A 163 -0.58 4.53 23.97
C ALA A 163 0.47 5.48 24.60
N PRO A 164 0.04 6.61 25.20
CA PRO A 164 0.92 7.47 25.97
C PRO A 164 1.46 6.68 27.18
N ASP A 165 2.58 7.14 27.75
CA ASP A 165 3.15 6.54 28.97
C ASP A 165 2.22 6.67 30.17
N ASP A 166 1.43 7.74 30.20
CA ASP A 166 0.44 8.00 31.24
C ASP A 166 -0.88 8.50 30.63
N TYR A 167 -1.97 7.83 30.99
CA TYR A 167 -3.32 8.23 30.63
C TYR A 167 -3.94 9.22 31.60
N ALA A 168 -3.36 9.47 32.78
CA ALA A 168 -3.98 10.29 33.83
C ALA A 168 -4.38 11.70 33.34
N PRO A 169 -3.56 12.43 32.55
CA PRO A 169 -3.96 13.72 32.00
C PRO A 169 -5.13 13.63 31.03
N LEU A 170 -5.13 12.63 30.14
CA LEU A 170 -6.22 12.41 29.20
C LEU A 170 -7.51 11.99 29.94
N ASP A 171 -7.40 11.12 30.93
CA ASP A 171 -8.53 10.68 31.74
C ASP A 171 -9.14 11.80 32.56
N GLN A 172 -8.32 12.73 33.06
CA GLN A 172 -8.80 13.94 33.72
C GLN A 172 -9.52 14.85 32.73
N ALA A 173 -8.93 15.09 31.55
CA ALA A 173 -9.58 15.88 30.51
C ALA A 173 -10.90 15.26 30.03
N LEU A 174 -11.00 13.92 29.98
CA LEU A 174 -12.25 13.22 29.66
C LEU A 174 -13.32 13.43 30.73
N ARG A 175 -12.95 13.45 32.02
CA ARG A 175 -13.89 13.81 33.10
C ARG A 175 -14.35 15.27 33.01
N ASP A 176 -13.43 16.15 32.63
CA ASP A 176 -13.67 17.58 32.53
C ASP A 176 -14.25 17.99 31.17
N LEU A 177 -14.66 17.05 30.31
CA LEU A 177 -15.22 17.31 28.97
C LEU A 177 -16.28 18.42 28.95
N PRO A 178 -17.25 18.46 29.88
CA PRO A 178 -18.28 19.51 29.91
C PRO A 178 -17.73 20.93 30.12
N THR A 179 -16.49 21.07 30.58
CA THR A 179 -15.84 22.37 30.81
C THR A 179 -15.16 22.94 29.56
N PHE A 180 -14.92 22.10 28.54
CA PHE A 180 -14.27 22.51 27.31
C PHE A 180 -15.28 23.06 26.31
N ASN A 181 -14.87 24.10 25.58
CA ASN A 181 -15.63 24.62 24.46
C ASN A 181 -15.21 23.99 23.13
N TRP A 182 -13.94 23.57 23.04
CA TRP A 182 -13.35 23.01 21.84
C TRP A 182 -12.50 21.78 22.13
N ALA A 183 -12.56 20.79 21.25
CA ALA A 183 -11.51 19.80 21.06
C ALA A 183 -10.85 19.98 19.69
N VAL A 184 -9.53 20.07 19.68
CA VAL A 184 -8.74 20.35 18.47
C VAL A 184 -7.85 19.18 18.13
N PHE A 185 -8.05 18.61 16.95
CA PHE A 185 -7.32 17.46 16.46
C PHE A 185 -6.39 17.86 15.31
N THR A 186 -5.10 17.59 15.48
CA THR A 186 -4.07 17.83 14.47
C THR A 186 -3.62 16.55 13.76
N SER A 187 -4.24 15.41 14.08
CA SER A 187 -4.02 14.15 13.39
C SER A 187 -5.21 13.20 13.54
N ALA A 188 -5.40 12.31 12.56
CA ALA A 188 -6.35 11.20 12.66
C ALA A 188 -6.04 10.29 13.87
N ASN A 189 -4.76 10.10 14.21
CA ASN A 189 -4.36 9.33 15.39
C ASN A 189 -4.85 10.00 16.69
N GLY A 190 -4.80 11.34 16.78
CA GLY A 190 -5.33 12.08 17.92
C GLY A 190 -6.82 11.81 18.12
N VAL A 191 -7.59 11.78 17.02
CA VAL A 191 -9.02 11.43 17.03
C VAL A 191 -9.22 10.00 17.54
N ASP A 192 -8.48 9.05 16.98
CA ASP A 192 -8.62 7.64 17.34
C ASP A 192 -8.31 7.35 18.79
N TYR A 193 -7.16 7.80 19.26
CA TYR A 193 -6.73 7.50 20.63
C TYR A 193 -7.59 8.22 21.66
N PHE A 194 -8.05 9.44 21.36
CA PHE A 194 -9.00 10.15 22.21
C PHE A 194 -10.35 9.41 22.30
N LEU A 195 -10.98 9.09 21.16
CA LEU A 195 -12.30 8.46 21.14
C LEU A 195 -12.26 7.01 21.64
N ARG A 196 -11.24 6.23 21.29
CA ARG A 196 -11.05 4.88 21.85
C ARG A 196 -10.89 4.94 23.37
N ARG A 197 -10.17 5.95 23.89
CA ARG A 197 -10.02 6.10 25.34
C ARG A 197 -11.35 6.45 26.01
N LEU A 198 -12.10 7.41 25.47
CA LEU A 198 -13.46 7.74 25.91
C LEU A 198 -14.35 6.49 25.99
N LEU A 199 -14.43 5.73 24.90
CA LEU A 199 -15.23 4.49 24.82
C LEU A 199 -14.76 3.42 25.81
N SER A 200 -13.45 3.24 25.96
CA SER A 200 -12.88 2.25 26.90
C SER A 200 -13.19 2.55 28.37
N ARG A 201 -13.52 3.82 28.66
CA ARG A 201 -13.91 4.29 30.00
C ARG A 201 -15.41 4.26 30.23
N GLY A 202 -16.18 3.66 29.32
CA GLY A 202 -17.64 3.56 29.41
C GLY A 202 -18.37 4.84 28.99
N GLY A 203 -17.66 5.83 28.46
CA GLY A 203 -18.26 7.01 27.84
C GLY A 203 -18.69 6.73 26.40
N ASP A 204 -19.37 7.68 25.78
CA ASP A 204 -19.78 7.63 24.38
C ASP A 204 -19.91 9.03 23.74
N VAL A 205 -20.35 9.08 22.49
CA VAL A 205 -20.47 10.32 21.72
C VAL A 205 -21.39 11.38 22.36
N ARG A 206 -22.31 10.99 23.27
CA ARG A 206 -23.17 11.92 24.01
C ARG A 206 -22.38 12.78 24.99
N ASP A 207 -21.23 12.29 25.47
CA ASP A 207 -20.33 13.03 26.36
C ASP A 207 -19.67 14.22 25.65
N LEU A 208 -19.71 14.25 24.31
CA LEU A 208 -19.19 15.35 23.49
C LEU A 208 -20.25 16.44 23.23
N LYS A 209 -21.44 16.33 23.83
CA LYS A 209 -22.52 17.31 23.63
C LYS A 209 -22.06 18.72 24.02
N GLY A 210 -22.15 19.65 23.08
CA GLY A 210 -21.80 21.06 23.27
C GLY A 210 -20.32 21.38 23.03
N LEU A 211 -19.49 20.35 22.82
CA LEU A 211 -18.08 20.50 22.46
C LEU A 211 -17.96 20.73 20.95
N LYS A 212 -17.31 21.82 20.55
CA LYS A 212 -16.99 22.07 19.14
C LYS A 212 -15.74 21.32 18.73
N LEU A 213 -15.70 20.83 17.50
CA LEU A 213 -14.62 19.99 17.00
C LEU A 213 -13.87 20.71 15.88
N ALA A 214 -12.55 20.83 16.04
CA ALA A 214 -11.69 21.40 15.01
C ALA A 214 -10.70 20.35 14.49
N ALA A 215 -10.51 20.32 13.17
CA ALA A 215 -9.57 19.42 12.51
C ALA A 215 -8.59 20.22 11.65
N ILE A 216 -7.30 19.85 11.70
CA ILE A 216 -6.26 20.52 10.89
C ILE A 216 -6.44 20.33 9.38
N GLY A 217 -7.12 19.27 8.94
CA GLY A 217 -7.30 18.97 7.53
C GLY A 217 -8.20 17.77 7.24
N PRO A 218 -8.43 17.45 5.94
CA PRO A 218 -9.48 16.54 5.49
C PRO A 218 -9.37 15.14 6.11
N ALA A 219 -8.18 14.54 6.14
CA ALA A 219 -7.98 13.22 6.72
C ALA A 219 -8.34 13.14 8.22
N THR A 220 -8.15 14.24 8.97
CA THR A 220 -8.53 14.29 10.39
C THR A 220 -10.05 14.49 10.54
N ALA A 221 -10.65 15.32 9.69
CA ALA A 221 -12.10 15.52 9.65
C ALA A 221 -12.84 14.23 9.23
N ASP A 222 -12.34 13.51 8.23
CA ASP A 222 -12.91 12.24 7.78
C ASP A 222 -12.78 11.16 8.86
N ARG A 223 -11.70 11.20 9.67
CA ARG A 223 -11.62 10.32 10.85
C ARG A 223 -12.68 10.65 11.90
N LEU A 224 -12.96 11.92 12.17
CA LEU A 224 -14.07 12.31 13.05
C LEU A 224 -15.42 11.84 12.50
N LYS A 225 -15.66 11.99 11.18
CA LYS A 225 -16.87 11.48 10.52
C LYS A 225 -17.03 9.97 10.63
N ALA A 226 -15.93 9.21 10.65
CA ALA A 226 -15.98 7.76 10.87
C ALA A 226 -16.50 7.38 12.27
N TYR A 227 -16.46 8.30 13.23
CA TYR A 227 -17.13 8.21 14.53
C TYR A 227 -18.46 8.99 14.57
N TYR A 228 -19.02 9.35 13.41
CA TYR A 228 -20.26 10.11 13.24
C TYR A 228 -20.22 11.53 13.80
N LEU A 229 -19.04 12.13 13.87
CA LEU A 229 -18.83 13.50 14.36
C LEU A 229 -18.50 14.45 13.21
N ASN A 230 -19.18 15.59 13.17
CA ASN A 230 -18.89 16.67 12.23
C ASN A 230 -17.87 17.65 12.82
N THR A 231 -17.01 18.20 11.97
CA THR A 231 -16.08 19.27 12.34
C THR A 231 -16.72 20.64 12.17
N ASP A 232 -16.63 21.48 13.20
CA ASP A 232 -17.08 22.87 13.21
C ASP A 232 -16.04 23.83 12.60
N CYS A 233 -14.76 23.46 12.63
CA CYS A 233 -13.67 24.29 12.12
C CYS A 233 -12.62 23.45 11.38
N GLN A 234 -12.26 23.89 10.18
CA GLN A 234 -11.16 23.35 9.40
C GLN A 234 -10.50 24.50 8.62
N PRO A 235 -9.16 24.59 8.57
CA PRO A 235 -8.48 25.66 7.86
C PRO A 235 -8.38 25.39 6.35
N ALA A 236 -8.20 26.46 5.57
CA ALA A 236 -7.89 26.35 4.15
C ALA A 236 -6.46 25.85 3.91
N THR A 237 -5.52 26.30 4.74
CA THR A 237 -4.14 25.83 4.79
C THR A 237 -4.01 24.82 5.92
N HIS A 238 -3.71 23.56 5.60
CA HIS A 238 -3.70 22.44 6.57
C HIS A 238 -2.47 22.46 7.51
N THR A 239 -2.17 23.62 8.12
CA THR A 239 -1.06 23.85 9.04
C THR A 239 -1.57 24.30 10.41
N ALA A 240 -0.69 24.31 11.41
CA ALA A 240 -1.03 24.75 12.76
C ALA A 240 -1.43 26.23 12.79
N GLU A 241 -0.74 27.05 12.01
CA GLU A 241 -0.98 28.48 11.83
C GLU A 241 -2.31 28.73 11.12
N GLY A 242 -2.57 27.97 10.03
CA GLY A 242 -3.86 28.04 9.32
C GLY A 242 -5.03 27.68 10.23
N LEU A 243 -4.88 26.66 11.08
CA LEU A 243 -5.90 26.26 12.04
C LEU A 243 -6.15 27.33 13.11
N LEU A 244 -5.10 27.98 13.61
CA LEU A 244 -5.24 29.10 14.54
C LEU A 244 -6.01 30.28 13.92
N GLU A 245 -5.70 30.62 12.67
CA GLU A 245 -6.41 31.65 11.92
C GLU A 245 -7.89 31.29 11.73
N ALA A 246 -8.17 30.04 11.34
CA ALA A 246 -9.54 29.55 11.16
C ALA A 246 -10.34 29.57 12.47
N LEU A 247 -9.74 29.15 13.59
CA LEU A 247 -10.36 29.22 14.92
C LEU A 247 -10.68 30.66 15.31
N THR A 248 -9.77 31.60 15.07
CA THR A 248 -9.99 33.03 15.34
C THR A 248 -11.17 33.59 14.55
N LYS A 249 -11.40 33.10 13.32
CA LYS A 249 -12.57 33.48 12.50
C LYS A 249 -13.90 32.92 13.03
N THR A 250 -13.89 31.91 13.90
CA THR A 250 -15.12 31.37 14.50
C THR A 250 -15.70 32.27 15.61
N GLY A 251 -14.92 33.22 16.11
CA GLY A 251 -15.34 34.19 17.12
C GLY A 251 -14.30 34.43 18.21
N ARG A 252 -14.77 34.91 19.37
CA ARG A 252 -13.92 35.26 20.50
C ARG A 252 -13.29 34.02 21.13
N LEU A 253 -11.96 33.93 21.08
CA LEU A 253 -11.19 32.87 21.75
C LEU A 253 -10.93 33.16 23.23
N LYS A 254 -10.85 34.43 23.62
CA LYS A 254 -10.54 34.84 25.00
C LYS A 254 -11.55 34.30 26.01
N GLY A 255 -11.06 33.48 26.95
CA GLY A 255 -11.83 32.82 28.00
C GLY A 255 -12.47 31.49 27.59
N GLN A 256 -12.25 31.03 26.35
CA GLN A 256 -12.67 29.68 25.93
C GLN A 256 -11.64 28.63 26.36
N ARG A 257 -12.12 27.44 26.70
CA ARG A 257 -11.31 26.28 27.04
C ARG A 257 -11.14 25.33 25.86
N PHE A 258 -9.90 25.04 25.53
CA PHE A 258 -9.49 24.17 24.43
C PHE A 258 -8.81 22.92 24.97
N LEU A 259 -9.29 21.76 24.53
CA LEU A 259 -8.62 20.47 24.70
C LEU A 259 -7.85 20.13 23.43
N ILE A 260 -6.58 19.78 23.54
CA ILE A 260 -5.74 19.37 22.40
C ILE A 260 -5.18 17.97 22.66
N PRO A 261 -5.87 16.90 22.19
CA PRO A 261 -5.33 15.55 22.19
C PRO A 261 -4.28 15.41 21.08
N ARG A 262 -3.00 15.24 21.46
CA ARG A 262 -1.87 15.29 20.53
C ARG A 262 -0.83 14.19 20.78
N ALA A 263 0.13 14.08 19.85
CA ALA A 263 1.34 13.29 20.07
C ALA A 263 2.19 13.91 21.20
N ALA A 264 2.90 13.07 21.94
CA ALA A 264 3.87 13.53 22.94
C ALA A 264 4.97 14.44 22.35
N GLU A 265 5.34 14.24 21.08
CA GLU A 265 6.47 14.94 20.43
C GLU A 265 6.05 16.11 19.51
N ALA A 266 4.80 16.56 19.58
CA ALA A 266 4.30 17.56 18.63
C ALA A 266 4.80 18.98 18.92
N ARG A 267 4.75 19.89 17.92
CA ARG A 267 5.17 21.32 18.02
C ARG A 267 4.18 22.23 18.74
N ASP A 268 4.65 23.21 19.51
CA ASP A 268 3.80 24.04 20.39
C ASP A 268 3.17 25.29 19.74
N VAL A 269 3.27 25.43 18.42
CA VAL A 269 2.75 26.60 17.68
C VAL A 269 1.27 26.86 17.97
N LEU A 270 0.42 25.84 17.84
CA LEU A 270 -1.03 25.98 18.03
C LEU A 270 -1.42 26.26 19.50
N PRO A 271 -0.95 25.48 20.50
CA PRO A 271 -1.22 25.79 21.90
C PRO A 271 -0.76 27.19 22.31
N ASN A 272 0.43 27.62 21.89
CA ASN A 272 0.96 28.93 22.25
C ASN A 272 0.15 30.04 21.60
N GLY A 273 -0.18 29.92 20.32
CA GLY A 273 -1.02 30.91 19.64
C GLY A 273 -2.43 31.04 20.23
N LEU A 274 -3.03 29.93 20.68
CA LEU A 274 -4.32 29.96 21.39
C LEU A 274 -4.21 30.65 22.76
N ARG A 275 -3.14 30.39 23.52
CA ARG A 275 -2.87 31.07 24.79
C ARG A 275 -2.64 32.58 24.61
N GLU A 276 -1.90 32.97 23.57
CA GLU A 276 -1.67 34.38 23.20
C GLU A 276 -2.99 35.08 22.83
N ALA A 277 -3.92 34.36 22.19
CA ALA A 277 -5.29 34.85 21.93
C ALA A 277 -6.20 34.88 23.18
N GLY A 278 -5.67 34.52 24.35
CA GLY A 278 -6.36 34.57 25.65
C GLY A 278 -7.23 33.35 25.96
N ALA A 279 -7.04 32.23 25.25
CA ALA A 279 -7.74 30.98 25.53
C ALA A 279 -7.04 30.17 26.64
N GLU A 280 -7.82 29.37 27.36
CA GLU A 280 -7.30 28.35 28.27
C GLU A 280 -7.04 27.07 27.49
N VAL A 281 -5.81 26.58 27.48
CA VAL A 281 -5.41 25.43 26.66
C VAL A 281 -4.92 24.28 27.54
N VAL A 282 -5.62 23.15 27.47
CA VAL A 282 -5.25 21.88 28.09
C VAL A 282 -4.74 20.94 27.00
N GLU A 283 -3.48 20.57 27.12
CA GLU A 283 -2.81 19.66 26.20
C GLU A 283 -2.70 18.29 26.86
N VAL A 284 -3.07 17.25 26.14
CA VAL A 284 -2.97 15.87 26.64
C VAL A 284 -2.32 14.98 25.60
N HIS A 285 -1.43 14.10 26.05
CA HIS A 285 -0.83 13.09 25.20
C HIS A 285 -1.86 11.99 24.97
N ALA A 286 -2.40 11.93 23.76
CA ALA A 286 -3.34 10.88 23.38
C ALA A 286 -2.61 9.64 22.87
N TYR A 287 -1.43 9.84 22.28
CA TYR A 287 -0.58 8.77 21.74
C TYR A 287 0.88 9.22 21.74
N LYS A 288 1.79 8.27 21.53
CA LYS A 288 3.21 8.55 21.26
C LYS A 288 3.67 7.81 20.02
N THR A 289 4.68 8.36 19.36
CA THR A 289 5.31 7.73 18.20
C THR A 289 6.63 7.10 18.64
N VAL A 290 6.68 5.77 18.67
CA VAL A 290 7.90 5.03 19.00
C VAL A 290 8.52 4.42 17.75
N MET A 291 9.78 4.02 17.84
CA MET A 291 10.41 3.19 16.81
C MET A 291 9.63 1.87 16.66
N ALA A 292 9.49 1.40 15.43
CA ALA A 292 8.90 0.09 15.18
C ALA A 292 9.83 -1.03 15.67
N ASP A 293 9.28 -2.24 15.79
CA ASP A 293 10.07 -3.43 16.08
C ASP A 293 11.04 -3.72 14.91
N PRO A 294 12.15 -4.43 15.14
CA PRO A 294 13.07 -4.82 14.08
C PRO A 294 12.34 -5.50 12.91
N PRO A 295 12.71 -5.18 11.66
CA PRO A 295 12.09 -5.80 10.50
C PRO A 295 12.42 -7.29 10.42
N ASP A 296 11.53 -8.05 9.77
CA ASP A 296 11.75 -9.48 9.54
C ASP A 296 13.05 -9.72 8.79
N ALA A 297 13.73 -10.83 9.13
CA ALA A 297 15.01 -11.19 8.52
C ALA A 297 14.91 -11.34 6.99
N ASP A 298 13.76 -11.80 6.48
CA ASP A 298 13.50 -11.87 5.04
C ASP A 298 13.50 -10.49 4.38
N VAL A 299 12.84 -9.50 4.98
CA VAL A 299 12.81 -8.12 4.44
C VAL A 299 14.22 -7.53 4.35
N LEU A 300 15.05 -7.74 5.39
CA LEU A 300 16.45 -7.32 5.38
C LEU A 300 17.27 -8.07 4.34
N ALA A 301 17.06 -9.38 4.18
CA ALA A 301 17.74 -10.17 3.16
C ALA A 301 17.38 -9.67 1.75
N ARG A 302 16.10 -9.46 1.46
CA ARG A 302 15.61 -8.94 0.18
C ARG A 302 16.20 -7.56 -0.15
N LEU A 303 16.23 -6.67 0.84
CA LEU A 303 16.85 -5.35 0.70
C LEU A 303 18.34 -5.46 0.37
N ARG A 304 19.08 -6.35 1.04
CA ARG A 304 20.53 -6.52 0.84
C ARG A 304 20.88 -7.26 -0.47
N GLN A 305 20.02 -8.15 -0.93
CA GLN A 305 20.26 -9.03 -2.08
C GLN A 305 19.87 -8.44 -3.44
N GLY A 306 19.50 -7.16 -3.53
CA GLY A 306 19.09 -6.60 -4.83
C GLY A 306 17.65 -6.84 -5.22
N GLN A 307 16.79 -7.27 -4.28
CA GLN A 307 15.39 -7.57 -4.58
C GLN A 307 14.43 -6.41 -4.26
N VAL A 308 14.98 -5.23 -3.92
CA VAL A 308 14.24 -4.00 -3.67
C VAL A 308 14.77 -2.93 -4.60
N ASP A 309 13.91 -2.39 -5.46
CA ASP A 309 14.27 -1.31 -6.39
C ASP A 309 14.26 0.05 -5.69
N PHE A 310 13.30 0.26 -4.78
CA PHE A 310 13.11 1.53 -4.09
C PHE A 310 12.87 1.37 -2.59
N VAL A 311 13.38 2.34 -1.82
CA VAL A 311 12.98 2.59 -0.42
C VAL A 311 12.40 3.99 -0.34
N THR A 312 11.25 4.13 0.31
CA THR A 312 10.52 5.41 0.37
C THR A 312 10.52 6.00 1.78
N PHE A 313 10.67 7.32 1.90
CA PHE A 313 10.66 8.05 3.16
C PHE A 313 9.62 9.18 3.16
N ALA A 314 8.65 9.09 4.06
CA ALA A 314 7.58 10.07 4.20
C ALA A 314 7.85 11.12 5.29
N SER A 315 8.93 10.98 6.07
CA SER A 315 9.35 11.98 7.05
C SER A 315 10.80 11.77 7.49
N SER A 316 11.42 12.79 8.07
CA SER A 316 12.74 12.68 8.70
C SER A 316 12.82 11.59 9.79
N SER A 317 11.73 11.34 10.52
CA SER A 317 11.70 10.27 11.53
C SER A 317 11.83 8.88 10.90
N THR A 318 11.21 8.66 9.73
CA THR A 318 11.30 7.38 9.03
C THR A 318 12.71 7.10 8.52
N VAL A 319 13.45 8.14 8.10
CA VAL A 319 14.86 8.03 7.68
C VAL A 319 15.75 7.63 8.87
N ARG A 320 15.64 8.35 9.98
CA ARG A 320 16.44 8.08 11.19
C ARG A 320 16.24 6.65 11.69
N ASN A 321 14.97 6.27 11.85
CA ASN A 321 14.64 4.94 12.34
C ASN A 321 15.03 3.85 11.34
N PHE A 322 14.91 4.09 10.03
CA PHE A 322 15.40 3.15 9.01
C PHE A 322 16.90 2.87 9.18
N VAL A 323 17.73 3.89 9.33
CA VAL A 323 19.18 3.72 9.54
C VAL A 323 19.47 2.95 10.82
N THR A 324 18.72 3.21 11.91
CA THR A 324 18.86 2.44 13.15
C THR A 324 18.46 0.98 12.98
N LEU A 325 17.36 0.69 12.28
CA LEU A 325 16.79 -0.65 12.14
C LEU A 325 17.56 -1.52 11.12
N VAL A 326 18.05 -0.92 10.04
CA VAL A 326 18.73 -1.64 8.93
C VAL A 326 20.25 -1.62 9.08
N GLY A 327 20.79 -0.60 9.75
CA GLY A 327 22.22 -0.31 9.85
C GLY A 327 22.71 0.68 8.78
N ALA A 328 23.87 1.29 9.03
CA ALA A 328 24.44 2.33 8.16
C ALA A 328 24.99 1.82 6.81
N ASN A 329 25.25 0.51 6.67
CA ASN A 329 25.76 -0.06 5.43
C ASN A 329 24.60 -0.38 4.47
N LEU A 330 24.08 0.68 3.86
CA LEU A 330 22.92 0.61 3.00
C LEU A 330 23.29 0.20 1.57
N PRO A 331 22.48 -0.62 0.89
CA PRO A 331 22.82 -1.09 -0.45
C PRO A 331 22.76 0.05 -1.47
N LYS A 332 23.82 0.16 -2.29
CA LYS A 332 23.96 1.20 -3.33
C LYS A 332 23.08 0.98 -4.56
N HIS A 333 22.60 -0.24 -4.78
CA HIS A 333 21.72 -0.58 -5.93
C HIS A 333 20.28 -0.13 -5.71
N VAL A 334 19.90 0.18 -4.46
CA VAL A 334 18.56 0.64 -4.09
C VAL A 334 18.45 2.13 -4.35
N ARG A 335 17.34 2.56 -4.96
CA ARG A 335 17.03 3.98 -5.09
C ARG A 335 16.23 4.47 -3.89
N TYR A 336 16.62 5.58 -3.31
CA TYR A 336 15.92 6.15 -2.16
C TYR A 336 15.04 7.31 -2.62
N ALA A 337 13.77 7.29 -2.22
CA ALA A 337 12.78 8.30 -2.56
C ALA A 337 12.29 9.04 -1.31
N SER A 338 12.22 10.36 -1.36
CA SER A 338 11.77 11.20 -0.25
C SER A 338 10.53 12.01 -0.63
N ILE A 339 9.66 12.28 0.35
CA ILE A 339 8.46 13.11 0.15
C ILE A 339 8.77 14.61 -0.01
N GLY A 340 10.02 15.06 0.22
CA GLY A 340 10.37 16.47 0.12
C GLY A 340 11.67 16.86 0.84
N PRO A 341 12.03 18.16 0.77
CA PRO A 341 13.39 18.65 1.02
C PRO A 341 13.89 18.43 2.46
N ILE A 342 13.03 18.56 3.47
CA ILE A 342 13.41 18.34 4.87
C ILE A 342 13.80 16.86 5.10
N THR A 343 13.04 15.94 4.48
CA THR A 343 13.32 14.50 4.56
C THR A 343 14.59 14.17 3.79
N THR A 344 14.78 14.78 2.62
CA THR A 344 16.02 14.65 1.83
C THR A 344 17.25 15.11 2.59
N GLN A 345 17.18 16.27 3.25
CA GLN A 345 18.31 16.77 4.03
C GLN A 345 18.63 15.80 5.17
N THR A 346 17.61 15.30 5.88
CA THR A 346 17.82 14.29 6.93
C THR A 346 18.49 13.02 6.39
N ALA A 347 18.12 12.57 5.20
CA ALA A 347 18.73 11.41 4.55
C ALA A 347 20.20 11.67 4.23
N LYS A 348 20.53 12.83 3.66
CA LYS A 348 21.91 13.25 3.38
C LYS A 348 22.77 13.31 4.63
N ASP A 349 22.25 13.89 5.72
CA ASP A 349 22.95 14.00 7.00
C ASP A 349 23.28 12.62 7.61
N LEU A 350 22.51 11.59 7.25
CA LEU A 350 22.71 10.20 7.67
C LEU A 350 23.41 9.33 6.62
N GLY A 351 23.97 9.93 5.56
CA GLY A 351 24.72 9.22 4.53
C GLY A 351 23.87 8.48 3.50
N ILE A 352 22.57 8.79 3.39
CA ILE A 352 21.68 8.29 2.35
C ILE A 352 21.60 9.30 1.20
N GLU A 353 21.99 8.87 0.01
CA GLU A 353 21.77 9.63 -1.21
C GLU A 353 20.35 9.41 -1.74
N ILE A 354 19.54 10.47 -1.73
CA ILE A 354 18.18 10.44 -2.28
C ILE A 354 18.25 10.55 -3.81
N SER A 355 17.77 9.50 -4.47
CA SER A 355 17.68 9.43 -5.94
C SER A 355 16.43 10.12 -6.48
N VAL A 356 15.37 10.22 -5.68
CA VAL A 356 14.07 10.75 -6.08
C VAL A 356 13.51 11.65 -4.98
N GLU A 357 13.28 12.93 -5.26
CA GLU A 357 12.58 13.84 -4.35
C GLU A 357 11.24 14.25 -4.97
N ALA A 358 10.16 14.14 -4.20
CA ALA A 358 8.84 14.58 -4.65
C ALA A 358 8.75 16.12 -4.75
N LYS A 359 8.21 16.62 -5.87
CA LYS A 359 7.95 18.07 -6.07
C LYS A 359 6.82 18.58 -5.18
N GLU A 360 5.81 17.75 -4.95
CA GLU A 360 4.71 18.02 -4.02
C GLU A 360 4.87 17.17 -2.77
N ILE A 361 4.76 17.80 -1.59
CA ILE A 361 4.94 17.15 -0.28
C ILE A 361 3.65 16.38 0.10
N THR A 362 3.29 15.41 -0.74
CA THR A 362 2.09 14.57 -0.60
C THR A 362 2.41 13.14 -1.03
N ILE A 363 1.59 12.17 -0.60
CA ILE A 363 1.74 10.78 -1.05
C ILE A 363 1.58 10.65 -2.57
N PRO A 364 0.55 11.24 -3.21
CA PRO A 364 0.45 11.24 -4.67
C PRO A 364 1.66 11.88 -5.36
N GLY A 365 2.23 12.94 -4.78
CA GLY A 365 3.46 13.57 -5.27
C GLY A 365 4.66 12.63 -5.26
N LEU A 366 4.83 11.86 -4.19
CA LEU A 366 5.88 10.84 -4.07
C LEU A 366 5.67 9.69 -5.04
N VAL A 367 4.43 9.20 -5.21
CA VAL A 367 4.11 8.16 -6.21
C VAL A 367 4.48 8.63 -7.61
N ARG A 368 4.09 9.86 -8.00
CA ARG A 368 4.45 10.42 -9.32
C ARG A 368 5.95 10.50 -9.52
N ALA A 369 6.70 10.96 -8.52
CA ALA A 369 8.15 11.06 -8.60
C ALA A 369 8.81 9.68 -8.79
N ILE A 370 8.30 8.62 -8.14
CA ILE A 370 8.79 7.25 -8.32
C ILE A 370 8.50 6.75 -9.75
N VAL A 371 7.30 7.01 -10.28
CA VAL A 371 6.94 6.66 -11.66
C VAL A 371 7.83 7.37 -12.67
N GLU A 372 8.03 8.69 -12.51
CA GLU A 372 8.92 9.50 -13.35
C GLU A 372 10.36 9.01 -13.33
N ALA A 373 10.81 8.35 -12.26
CA ALA A 373 12.16 7.82 -12.16
C ALA A 373 12.33 6.41 -12.77
N VAL A 374 11.25 5.66 -13.00
CA VAL A 374 11.31 4.33 -13.63
C VAL A 374 11.41 4.43 -15.16
N HIS A 375 10.79 5.47 -15.73
CA HIS A 375 10.83 5.83 -17.15
C HIS A 375 11.98 6.80 -17.43
#